data_AF-A0A350DC58-F1
#
_entry.id   AF-A0A350DC58-F1
#
_cell.length_a   1.000
_cell.length_b   1.000
_cell.length_c   1.000
_cell.angle_alpha   90.00
_cell.angle_beta   90.00
_cell.angle_gamma   90.00
#
_symmetry.space_group_name_H-M   'P 1'
#
loop_
_entity.id
_entity.type
_entity.pdbx_description
1 polymer ?
#
loop_
_entity_poly.entity_id
_entity_poly.type
_entity_poly.pdbx_seq_one_letter_code
_entity_poly.pdbx_strand_id
1 'polypeptide(L)'
;MALLLRAAELPRSTFYYQIQALGAEDRYASLKGRIRAIYDRHKGRYGYRRITAVLRQAGETINHKTVQRLMRQLGLKSLVRPKRYRAYRGAEGYAAPNTLQRRFQAQRPHQRWVTDITEFKVNGQKLLNRPGFTG
;
A
#
# COMPACT_ATOMS: atom_id res chain seq x y z
N MET A 1 -16.97 43.18 -27.84
CA MET A 1 -16.15 41.97 -27.65
C MET A 1 -14.82 41.95 -28.43
N ALA A 2 -14.72 42.57 -29.61
CA ALA A 2 -13.44 42.64 -30.35
C ALA A 2 -12.35 43.51 -29.67
N LEU A 3 -12.75 44.58 -28.96
CA LEU A 3 -11.84 45.50 -28.27
C LEU A 3 -11.09 44.82 -27.10
N LEU A 4 -11.76 43.95 -26.35
CA LEU A 4 -11.17 43.20 -25.23
C LEU A 4 -10.13 42.16 -25.70
N LEU A 5 -10.41 41.46 -26.80
CA LEU A 5 -9.48 40.48 -27.36
C LEU A 5 -8.22 41.15 -27.94
N ARG A 6 -8.38 42.34 -28.51
CA ARG A 6 -7.27 43.14 -29.06
C ARG A 6 -6.38 43.73 -27.96
N ALA A 7 -6.98 44.13 -26.83
CA ALA A 7 -6.24 44.56 -25.64
C ALA A 7 -5.50 43.41 -24.93
N ALA A 8 -6.00 42.17 -25.07
CA ALA A 8 -5.38 40.98 -24.51
C ALA A 8 -4.40 40.26 -25.46
N GLU A 9 -4.14 40.81 -26.66
CA GLU A 9 -3.27 40.25 -27.71
C GLU A 9 -3.57 38.77 -28.06
N LEU A 10 -4.81 38.30 -27.86
CA LEU A 10 -5.19 36.91 -28.10
C LEU A 10 -5.89 36.73 -29.45
N PRO A 11 -5.46 35.78 -30.28
CA PRO A 11 -6.20 35.39 -31.48
C PRO A 11 -7.61 34.92 -31.12
N ARG A 12 -8.59 35.35 -31.90
CA ARG A 12 -10.01 35.03 -31.69
C ARG A 12 -10.26 33.52 -31.65
N SER A 13 -9.54 32.75 -32.46
CA SER A 13 -9.56 31.28 -32.48
C SER A 13 -9.07 30.67 -31.17
N THR A 14 -7.98 31.18 -30.59
CA THR A 14 -7.43 30.74 -29.31
C THR A 14 -8.41 30.99 -28.16
N PHE A 15 -9.05 32.16 -28.15
CA PHE A 15 -10.06 32.49 -27.13
C PHE A 15 -11.27 31.54 -27.18
N TYR A 16 -11.84 31.27 -28.36
CA TYR A 16 -12.95 30.34 -28.47
C TYR A 16 -12.53 28.87 -28.25
N TYR A 17 -11.30 28.49 -28.61
CA TYR A 17 -10.74 27.18 -28.28
C TYR A 17 -10.62 26.99 -26.76
N GLN A 18 -10.13 28.01 -26.05
CA GLN A 18 -10.04 28.00 -24.59
C GLN A 18 -11.42 27.97 -23.95
N ILE A 19 -12.40 28.75 -24.47
CA ILE A 19 -13.79 28.68 -23.99
C ILE A 19 -14.41 27.30 -24.23
N GLN A 20 -14.18 26.67 -25.39
CA GLN A 20 -14.65 25.31 -25.63
C GLN A 20 -13.95 24.29 -24.73
N ALA A 21 -12.64 24.43 -24.49
CA ALA A 21 -11.89 23.58 -23.57
C ALA A 21 -12.35 23.75 -22.11
N LEU A 22 -12.76 24.96 -21.72
CA LEU A 22 -13.33 25.28 -20.42
C LEU A 22 -14.79 24.81 -20.29
N GLY A 23 -15.53 24.79 -21.41
CA GLY A 23 -16.92 24.33 -21.50
C GLY A 23 -17.07 22.83 -21.76
N ALA A 24 -15.98 22.11 -22.03
CA ALA A 24 -15.98 20.66 -22.10
C ALA A 24 -16.32 20.12 -20.71
N GLU A 25 -17.54 19.60 -20.57
CA GLU A 25 -18.01 18.99 -19.33
C GLU A 25 -16.95 18.04 -18.79
N ASP A 26 -16.63 18.17 -17.49
CA ASP A 26 -15.67 17.30 -16.85
C ASP A 26 -16.21 15.86 -16.96
N ARG A 27 -15.65 15.09 -17.90
CA ARG A 27 -15.97 13.68 -18.14
C ARG A 27 -15.89 12.85 -16.85
N TYR A 28 -15.13 13.32 -15.86
CA TYR A 28 -14.97 12.69 -14.57
C TYR A 28 -15.82 13.31 -13.45
N ALA A 29 -16.72 14.25 -13.72
CA ALA A 29 -17.56 14.90 -12.70
C ALA A 29 -18.36 13.87 -11.88
N SER A 30 -19.08 12.97 -12.56
CA SER A 30 -19.81 11.88 -11.91
C SER A 30 -18.90 10.98 -11.09
N LEU A 31 -17.73 10.62 -11.64
CA LEU A 31 -16.74 9.79 -10.95
C LEU A 31 -16.14 10.49 -9.72
N LYS A 32 -15.87 11.80 -9.80
CA LYS A 32 -15.40 12.62 -8.68
C LYS A 32 -16.43 12.64 -7.55
N GLY A 33 -17.71 12.78 -7.90
CA GLY A 33 -18.83 12.70 -6.95
C GLY A 33 -18.86 11.34 -6.23
N ARG A 34 -18.77 10.23 -6.98
CA ARG A 34 -18.73 8.88 -6.39
C ARG A 34 -17.51 8.65 -5.50
N ILE A 35 -16.32 9.06 -5.95
CA ILE A 35 -15.09 8.99 -5.15
C ILE A 35 -15.27 9.71 -3.82
N ARG A 36 -15.87 10.90 -3.83
CA ARG A 36 -16.13 11.69 -2.63
C ARG A 36 -17.14 11.00 -1.71
N ALA A 37 -18.25 10.51 -2.26
CA ALA A 37 -19.25 9.76 -1.50
C ALA A 37 -18.66 8.51 -0.80
N ILE A 38 -17.82 7.73 -1.49
CA ILE A 38 -17.14 6.57 -0.90
C ILE A 38 -16.15 7.03 0.18
N TYR A 39 -15.37 8.07 -0.11
CA TYR A 39 -14.40 8.61 0.85
C TYR A 39 -15.07 9.07 2.15
N ASP A 40 -16.18 9.82 2.05
CA ASP A 40 -16.94 10.35 3.18
C ASP A 40 -17.65 9.24 3.96
N ARG A 41 -18.26 8.27 3.26
CA ARG A 41 -18.84 7.06 3.87
C ARG A 41 -17.84 6.32 4.75
N HIS A 42 -16.58 6.25 4.32
CA HIS A 42 -15.51 5.61 5.08
C HIS A 42 -14.74 6.56 6.02
N LYS A 43 -15.23 7.80 6.21
CA LYS A 43 -14.65 8.83 7.08
C LYS A 43 -13.17 9.11 6.75
N GLY A 44 -12.84 9.15 5.46
CA GLY A 44 -11.49 9.41 4.96
C GLY A 44 -10.45 8.32 5.21
N ARG A 45 -10.87 7.13 5.68
CA ARG A 45 -9.95 5.99 5.90
C ARG A 45 -9.51 5.30 4.61
N TYR A 46 -10.23 5.53 3.52
CA TYR A 46 -10.00 4.83 2.26
C TYR A 46 -9.14 5.70 1.34
N GLY A 47 -7.97 5.19 1.00
CA GLY A 47 -7.14 5.71 -0.09
C GLY A 47 -7.56 5.16 -1.45
N TYR A 48 -6.90 5.65 -2.51
CA TYR A 48 -7.25 5.33 -3.90
C TYR A 48 -7.34 3.83 -4.20
N ARG A 49 -6.51 2.99 -3.57
CA ARG A 49 -6.54 1.53 -3.74
C ARG A 49 -7.86 0.92 -3.27
N ARG A 50 -8.34 1.30 -2.08
CA ARG A 50 -9.60 0.80 -1.52
C ARG A 50 -10.80 1.38 -2.25
N ILE A 51 -10.75 2.67 -2.60
CA ILE A 51 -11.81 3.28 -3.42
C ILE A 51 -11.90 2.60 -4.79
N THR A 52 -10.77 2.31 -5.43
CA THR A 52 -10.76 1.57 -6.71
C THR A 52 -11.39 0.18 -6.56
N ALA A 53 -11.12 -0.53 -5.46
CA ALA A 53 -11.73 -1.84 -5.21
C ALA A 53 -13.27 -1.74 -5.06
N VAL A 54 -13.77 -0.73 -4.34
CA VAL A 54 -15.21 -0.48 -4.20
C VAL A 54 -15.85 -0.15 -5.55
N LEU A 55 -15.22 0.70 -6.36
CA LEU A 55 -15.71 1.04 -7.70
C LEU A 55 -15.77 -0.20 -8.61
N ARG A 56 -14.75 -1.05 -8.57
CA ARG A 56 -14.74 -2.32 -9.32
C ARG A 56 -15.82 -3.29 -8.86
N GLN A 57 -16.07 -3.37 -7.56
CA GLN A 57 -17.15 -4.19 -7.02
C GLN A 57 -18.53 -3.68 -7.47
N ALA A 58 -18.66 -2.37 -7.73
CA ALA A 58 -19.85 -1.76 -8.32
C ALA A 58 -19.91 -1.89 -9.85
N GLY A 59 -19.04 -2.69 -10.48
CA GLY A 59 -19.02 -2.94 -11.92
C GLY A 59 -18.21 -1.93 -12.75
N GLU A 60 -17.52 -0.97 -12.12
CA GLU A 60 -16.73 0.02 -12.85
C GLU A 60 -15.28 -0.43 -13.05
N THR A 61 -14.91 -0.69 -14.29
CA THR A 61 -13.53 -1.04 -14.66
C THR A 61 -12.66 0.20 -14.84
N ILE A 62 -12.38 0.89 -13.73
CA ILE A 62 -11.54 2.10 -13.73
C ILE A 62 -10.10 1.76 -13.33
N ASN A 63 -9.14 2.36 -14.01
CA ASN A 63 -7.73 2.27 -13.66
C ASN A 63 -7.45 2.98 -12.33
N HIS A 64 -6.75 2.32 -11.42
CA HIS A 64 -6.37 2.86 -10.12
C HIS A 64 -5.56 4.17 -10.23
N LYS A 65 -4.80 4.37 -11.32
CA LYS A 65 -4.07 5.62 -11.59
C LYS A 65 -5.02 6.80 -11.82
N THR A 66 -6.14 6.56 -12.51
CA THR A 66 -7.17 7.58 -12.74
C THR A 66 -7.83 7.98 -11.43
N VAL A 67 -8.21 7.00 -10.60
CA VAL A 67 -8.75 7.27 -9.25
C VAL A 67 -7.75 8.06 -8.41
N GLN A 68 -6.47 7.68 -8.44
CA GLN A 68 -5.41 8.39 -7.72
C GLN A 68 -5.27 9.85 -8.18
N ARG A 69 -5.28 10.10 -9.50
CA ARG A 69 -5.20 11.45 -10.06
C ARG A 69 -6.39 12.30 -9.63
N LEU A 70 -7.61 11.75 -9.71
CA LEU A 70 -8.84 12.44 -9.33
C LEU A 70 -8.89 12.74 -7.83
N MET A 71 -8.47 11.80 -6.98
CA MET A 71 -8.34 12.06 -5.54
C MET A 71 -7.36 13.19 -5.24
N ARG A 72 -6.22 13.25 -5.95
CA ARG A 72 -5.26 14.36 -5.81
C ARG A 72 -5.89 15.70 -6.21
N GLN A 73 -6.60 15.75 -7.34
CA GLN A 73 -7.32 16.95 -7.79
C GLN A 73 -8.38 17.41 -6.78
N LEU A 74 -9.04 16.47 -6.10
CA LEU A 74 -10.02 16.75 -5.05
C LEU A 74 -9.41 17.03 -3.67
N GLY A 75 -8.09 16.96 -3.52
CA GLY A 75 -7.41 17.11 -2.22
C GLY A 75 -7.64 15.96 -1.23
N LEU A 76 -8.19 14.83 -1.68
CA LEU A 76 -8.54 13.70 -0.82
C LEU A 76 -7.31 12.82 -0.54
N LYS A 77 -6.97 12.66 0.74
CA LYS A 77 -5.86 11.82 1.21
C LYS A 77 -6.34 10.87 2.29
N SER A 78 -5.88 9.62 2.27
CA SER A 78 -6.20 8.66 3.34
C SER A 78 -5.68 9.17 4.68
N LEU A 79 -6.57 9.32 5.66
CA LEU A 79 -6.23 9.74 7.02
C LEU A 79 -5.54 8.64 7.83
N VAL A 80 -5.67 7.38 7.41
CA VAL A 80 -5.06 6.25 8.10
C VAL A 80 -3.55 6.24 7.84
N ARG A 81 -2.76 6.41 8.90
CA ARG A 81 -1.31 6.19 8.87
C ARG A 81 -1.04 4.69 8.66
N PRO A 82 -0.22 4.30 7.67
CA PRO A 82 0.21 2.91 7.53
C PRO A 82 0.90 2.45 8.81
N LYS A 83 0.39 1.39 9.44
CA LYS A 83 1.05 0.78 10.59
C LYS A 83 2.33 0.13 10.07
N ARG A 84 3.49 0.68 10.43
CA ARG A 84 4.79 0.06 10.13
C ARG A 84 4.89 -1.22 10.96
N TYR A 85 5.03 -2.36 10.28
CA TYR A 85 5.26 -3.63 10.96
C TYR A 85 6.53 -3.54 11.80
N ARG A 86 6.42 -3.85 13.09
CA ARG A 86 7.55 -4.02 14.01
C ARG A 86 7.64 -5.52 14.30
N ALA A 87 8.62 -6.18 13.67
CA ALA A 87 8.88 -7.61 13.86
C ALA A 87 9.36 -7.94 15.29
N TYR A 88 9.84 -6.93 16.01
CA TYR A 88 10.41 -7.07 17.34
C TYR A 88 9.43 -6.53 18.40
N ARG A 89 8.74 -7.43 19.10
CA ARG A 89 8.27 -7.17 20.46
C ARG A 89 9.45 -7.50 21.37
N GLY A 90 9.81 -6.58 22.27
CA GLY A 90 10.97 -6.70 23.14
C GLY A 90 11.03 -8.04 23.90
N ALA A 91 12.23 -8.33 24.40
CA ALA A 91 12.58 -9.59 25.05
C ALA A 91 11.72 -9.92 26.28
N GLU A 92 10.56 -10.54 26.07
CA GLU A 92 10.05 -11.55 26.99
C GLU A 92 10.69 -12.88 26.60
N GLY A 93 11.97 -12.97 26.93
CA GLY A 93 12.76 -14.17 26.76
C GLY A 93 13.90 -14.03 27.74
N TYR A 94 13.81 -14.75 28.85
CA TYR A 94 14.97 -15.14 29.64
C TYR A 94 16.08 -15.47 28.63
N ALA A 95 17.09 -14.61 28.51
CA ALA A 95 18.29 -15.01 27.80
C ALA A 95 18.85 -16.15 28.66
N ALA A 96 18.65 -17.39 28.21
CA ALA A 96 19.30 -18.53 28.86
C ALA A 96 20.79 -18.17 28.96
N PRO A 97 21.41 -18.24 30.14
CA PRO A 97 22.81 -17.89 30.29
C PRO A 97 23.60 -18.71 29.26
N ASN A 98 24.39 -18.01 28.47
CA ASN A 98 25.15 -18.59 27.38
C ASN A 98 26.20 -19.55 27.98
N THR A 99 25.84 -20.83 28.16
CA THR A 99 26.68 -21.84 28.82
C THR A 99 27.87 -22.27 27.96
N LEU A 100 27.97 -21.78 26.72
CA LEU A 100 29.12 -22.00 25.85
C LEU A 100 29.90 -20.69 25.73
N GLN A 101 30.81 -20.49 26.68
CA GLN A 101 31.85 -19.45 26.68
C GLN A 101 32.84 -19.59 25.51
N ARG A 102 32.35 -19.65 24.26
CA ARG A 102 33.15 -19.72 23.02
C ARG A 102 34.32 -20.71 23.07
N ARG A 103 34.18 -21.83 23.80
CA ARG A 103 35.17 -22.91 23.79
C ARG A 103 34.85 -23.85 22.61
N PHE A 104 35.40 -23.55 21.44
CA PHE A 104 35.21 -24.35 20.21
C PHE A 104 36.25 -25.47 20.03
N GLN A 105 37.13 -25.71 21.00
CA GLN A 105 38.08 -26.81 20.93
C GLN A 105 37.39 -28.14 21.29
N ALA A 106 37.34 -29.05 20.32
CA ALA A 106 36.95 -30.44 20.49
C ALA A 106 38.14 -31.32 20.09
N GLN A 107 38.53 -32.28 20.93
CA GLN A 107 39.71 -33.12 20.71
C GLN A 107 39.42 -34.37 19.87
N ARG A 108 38.16 -34.70 19.59
CA ARG A 108 37.75 -35.83 18.72
C ARG A 108 36.47 -35.50 17.92
N PRO A 109 36.29 -36.07 16.71
CA PRO A 109 35.04 -35.91 15.96
C PRO A 109 33.84 -36.47 16.77
N HIS A 110 32.63 -35.92 16.56
CA HIS A 110 31.34 -36.33 17.16
C HIS A 110 30.97 -35.84 18.57
N GLN A 111 31.76 -34.97 19.21
CA GLN A 111 31.46 -34.56 20.60
C GLN A 111 30.50 -33.37 20.74
N ARG A 112 30.31 -32.57 19.69
CA ARG A 112 29.39 -31.42 19.70
C ARG A 112 28.71 -31.30 18.33
N TRP A 113 27.39 -31.46 18.30
CA TRP A 113 26.58 -31.23 17.11
C TRP A 113 25.91 -29.87 17.26
N VAL A 114 26.26 -28.93 16.38
CA VAL A 114 25.51 -27.67 16.21
C VAL A 114 24.48 -27.94 15.12
N THR A 115 23.20 -27.96 15.48
CA THR A 115 22.09 -28.00 14.52
C THR A 115 21.41 -26.65 14.49
N ASP A 116 21.46 -25.98 13.35
CA ASP A 116 20.57 -24.85 13.08
C ASP A 116 19.13 -25.40 12.98
N ILE A 117 18.33 -25.18 14.03
CA ILE A 117 16.91 -25.53 14.03
C ILE A 117 16.17 -24.40 13.31
N THR A 118 15.97 -24.56 12.01
CA THR A 118 15.19 -23.60 11.22
C THR A 118 13.69 -23.89 11.38
N GLU A 119 12.98 -23.04 12.14
CA GLU A 119 11.52 -23.10 12.23
C GLU A 119 10.87 -22.62 10.92
N PHE A 120 10.16 -23.51 10.22
CA PHE A 120 9.26 -23.13 9.13
C PHE A 120 7.80 -23.39 9.54
N LYS A 121 6.94 -22.37 9.44
CA LYS A 121 5.50 -22.49 9.71
C LYS A 121 4.74 -22.80 8.42
N VAL A 122 4.03 -23.91 8.39
CA VAL A 122 3.02 -24.21 7.37
C VAL A 122 1.66 -24.38 8.05
N ASN A 123 0.67 -23.58 7.64
CA ASN A 123 -0.76 -23.69 8.00
C ASN A 123 -1.11 -23.83 9.49
N GLY A 124 -0.42 -23.09 10.37
CA GLY A 124 -0.89 -22.84 11.73
C GLY A 124 -0.82 -24.03 12.72
N GLN A 125 -0.28 -25.18 12.31
CA GLN A 125 0.00 -26.30 13.20
C GLN A 125 1.51 -26.44 13.43
N LYS A 126 1.90 -26.71 14.69
CA LYS A 126 3.29 -26.94 15.08
C LYS A 126 3.66 -28.38 14.75
N LEU A 127 4.52 -28.59 13.76
CA LEU A 127 5.11 -29.89 13.48
C LEU A 127 6.61 -29.82 13.75
N LEU A 128 7.09 -30.66 14.66
CA LEU A 128 8.49 -30.81 15.00
C LEU A 128 9.10 -31.87 14.09
N ASN A 129 9.95 -31.48 13.15
CA ASN A 129 10.65 -32.45 12.30
C ASN A 129 11.78 -33.09 13.11
N ARG A 130 11.57 -34.28 13.67
CA ARG A 130 12.64 -35.14 14.17
C ARG A 130 13.06 -36.07 13.04
N PRO A 131 14.29 -35.97 12.48
CA PRO A 131 14.79 -37.01 11.61
C PRO A 131 14.97 -38.28 12.46
N GLY A 132 14.23 -39.33 12.11
CA GLY A 132 14.28 -40.61 12.81
C GLY A 132 15.61 -41.33 12.61
N PHE A 133 15.90 -42.24 13.53
CA PHE A 133 16.75 -43.39 13.26
C PHE A 133 16.02 -44.65 13.71
N THR A 134 15.70 -45.48 12.74
CA THR A 134 15.35 -46.90 12.88
C THR A 134 16.64 -47.69 13.06
N GLY A 135 16.62 -48.67 13.97
CA GLY A 135 17.43 -49.90 13.95
C GLY A 135 18.94 -49.76 14.01
#